data_AF-A0A950VVH9-F1
#
_entry.id   AF-A0A950VVH9-F1
#
_cell.length_a   1.000
_cell.length_b   1.000
_cell.length_c   1.000
_cell.angle_alpha   90.00
_cell.angle_beta   90.00
_cell.angle_gamma   90.00
#
_symmetry.space_group_name_H-M   'P 1'
#
loop_
_entity.id
_entity.type
_entity.pdbx_description
1 polymer ?
#
loop_
_entity_poly.entity_id
_entity_poly.type
_entity_poly.pdbx_seq_one_letter_code
_entity_poly.pdbx_strand_id
1 'polypeptide(L)'
;MLLGGLLAAVWPLRLWVLSASNELNADEAIPGLMARHIADASELPVFYYGQPYFGALEAYRIAGLFALLGFHPWLVVVPAGASSPALIPSSGRLPRKSRHGRADSPPPYQSRSLRPRWLGCL
;
A
#
# COMPACT_ATOMS: atom_id res chain seq x y z
N MET A 1 -26.85 -14.45 -0.29
CA MET A 1 -26.91 -14.52 1.20
C MET A 1 -25.54 -14.82 1.80
N LEU A 2 -24.81 -15.83 1.34
CA LEU A 2 -23.46 -16.17 1.83
C LEU A 2 -22.42 -15.05 1.67
N LEU A 3 -22.40 -14.36 0.53
CA LEU A 3 -21.49 -13.23 0.29
C LEU A 3 -21.76 -12.04 1.24
N GLY A 4 -23.03 -11.75 1.51
CA GLY A 4 -23.43 -10.68 2.44
C GLY A 4 -23.05 -11.00 3.89
N GLY A 5 -23.23 -12.27 4.32
CA GLY A 5 -22.79 -12.72 5.63
C GLY A 5 -21.27 -12.69 5.80
N LEU A 6 -20.52 -13.06 4.77
CA LEU A 6 -19.06 -13.01 4.79
C LEU A 6 -18.55 -11.56 4.93
N LEU A 7 -19.12 -10.63 4.16
CA LEU A 7 -18.78 -9.21 4.25
C LEU A 7 -19.14 -8.62 5.63
N ALA A 8 -20.29 -9.01 6.18
CA ALA A 8 -20.74 -8.60 7.51
C ALA A 8 -19.86 -9.14 8.66
N ALA A 9 -19.14 -10.24 8.45
CA ALA A 9 -18.19 -10.77 9.44
C ALA A 9 -16.78 -10.18 9.26
N VAL A 10 -16.33 -10.00 8.01
CA VAL A 10 -14.99 -9.47 7.70
C VAL A 10 -14.85 -8.01 8.07
N TRP A 11 -15.89 -7.19 7.86
CA TRP A 11 -15.85 -5.76 8.17
C TRP A 11 -15.65 -5.44 9.66
N PRO A 12 -16.45 -5.97 10.61
CA PRO A 12 -16.26 -5.73 12.03
C PRO A 12 -14.98 -6.37 12.57
N LEU A 13 -14.58 -7.55 12.08
CA LEU A 13 -13.29 -8.15 12.45
C LEU A 13 -12.14 -7.24 12.03
N ARG A 14 -12.19 -6.68 10.83
CA ARG A 14 -11.17 -5.75 10.34
C ARG A 14 -11.12 -4.48 11.19
N LEU A 15 -12.27 -3.88 11.52
CA LEU A 15 -12.33 -2.72 12.40
C LEU A 15 -11.78 -3.03 13.80
N TRP A 16 -12.07 -4.21 14.34
CA TRP A 16 -11.55 -4.64 15.64
C TRP A 16 -10.03 -4.79 15.64
N VAL A 17 -9.45 -5.46 14.63
CA VAL A 17 -7.99 -5.59 14.49
C VAL A 17 -7.32 -4.22 14.33
N LEU A 18 -7.90 -3.34 13.51
CA LEU A 18 -7.38 -1.98 13.33
C LEU A 18 -7.46 -1.14 14.62
N SER A 19 -8.47 -1.36 15.46
CA SER A 19 -8.58 -0.69 16.76
C SER A 19 -7.61 -1.21 17.81
N ALA A 20 -7.18 -2.47 17.69
CA ALA A 20 -6.21 -3.08 18.60
C ALA A 20 -4.76 -2.62 18.30
N SER A 21 -4.48 -2.31 17.03
CA SER A 21 -3.19 -1.79 16.58
C SER A 21 -3.14 -0.27 16.74
N ASN A 22 -2.85 0.22 17.95
CA ASN A 22 -2.73 1.66 18.22
C ASN A 22 -1.38 2.26 17.80
N GLU A 23 -0.52 1.50 17.12
CA GLU A 23 0.81 1.92 16.70
C GLU A 23 0.83 2.28 15.21
N LEU A 24 1.34 3.48 14.90
CA LEU A 24 1.59 3.91 13.53
C LEU A 24 2.85 3.23 13.00
N ASN A 25 2.73 2.44 11.93
CA ASN A 25 3.88 1.85 11.28
C ASN A 25 4.60 2.86 10.37
N ALA A 26 5.86 2.60 10.03
CA ALA A 26 6.65 3.46 9.14
C ALA A 26 5.99 3.67 7.77
N ASP A 27 5.28 2.66 7.26
CA ASP A 27 4.55 2.71 5.98
C ASP A 27 3.38 3.71 5.99
N GLU A 28 2.81 4.00 7.17
CA GLU A 28 1.67 4.89 7.39
C GLU A 28 2.12 6.28 7.88
N ALA A 29 3.30 6.36 8.48
CA ALA A 29 3.85 7.60 9.02
C ALA A 29 4.12 8.65 7.93
N ILE A 30 4.68 8.23 6.78
CA ILE A 30 4.96 9.15 5.65
C ILE A 30 3.68 9.79 5.10
N PRO A 31 2.64 9.03 4.69
CA PRO A 31 1.41 9.63 4.19
C PRO A 31 0.66 10.41 5.27
N GLY A 32 0.73 10.01 6.54
CA GLY A 32 0.16 10.77 7.65
C GLY A 32 0.84 12.14 7.86
N LEU A 33 2.17 12.20 7.76
CA LEU A 33 2.92 13.45 7.84
C LEU A 33 2.62 14.36 6.63
N MET A 34 2.61 13.79 5.43
CA MET A 34 2.24 14.51 4.21
C MET A 34 0.82 15.07 4.29
N ALA A 35 -0.12 14.27 4.79
CA ALA A 35 -1.50 14.69 4.96
C ALA A 35 -1.64 15.87 5.93
N ARG A 36 -0.82 15.91 6.99
CA ARG A 36 -0.75 17.05 7.90
C ARG A 36 -0.25 18.31 7.20
N HIS A 37 0.83 18.22 6.42
CA HIS A 37 1.33 19.37 5.65
C HIS A 37 0.29 19.89 4.63
N ILE A 38 -0.43 18.97 3.98
CA ILE A 38 -1.52 19.33 3.05
C ILE A 38 -2.68 20.00 3.80
N ALA A 39 -3.07 19.48 4.97
CA ALA A 39 -4.16 20.03 5.79
C ALA A 39 -3.80 21.40 6.39
N ASP A 40 -2.54 21.61 6.78
CA ASP A 40 -2.00 22.91 7.23
C ASP A 40 -1.76 23.88 6.05
N ALA A 41 -2.12 23.48 4.81
CA ALA A 41 -1.92 24.23 3.57
C ALA A 41 -0.48 24.69 3.33
N SER A 42 0.51 23.96 3.87
CA SER A 42 1.92 24.32 3.74
C SER A 42 2.52 23.84 2.41
N GLU A 43 2.17 22.62 1.98
CA GLU A 43 2.76 21.97 0.81
C GLU A 43 1.74 21.11 0.04
N LEU A 44 1.87 21.07 -1.29
CA LEU A 44 1.07 20.23 -2.19
C LEU A 44 1.96 19.22 -2.94
N PRO A 45 2.45 18.17 -2.26
CA PRO A 45 3.32 17.17 -2.89
C PRO A 45 2.55 16.36 -3.94
N VAL A 46 3.21 16.10 -5.06
CA VAL A 46 2.69 15.22 -6.13
C VAL A 46 3.12 13.77 -5.91
N PHE A 47 4.33 13.58 -5.36
CA PHE A 47 4.92 12.27 -5.05
C PHE A 47 5.12 12.10 -3.55
N TYR A 48 5.22 10.85 -3.11
CA TYR A 48 5.60 10.53 -1.74
C TYR A 48 6.98 11.06 -1.38
N TYR A 49 7.14 11.51 -0.13
CA TYR A 49 8.45 11.94 0.36
C TYR A 49 9.46 10.79 0.30
N GLY A 50 10.59 11.02 -0.36
CA GLY A 50 11.65 10.03 -0.54
C GLY A 50 11.40 8.98 -1.63
N GLN A 51 10.25 9.02 -2.33
CA GLN A 51 9.89 8.02 -3.35
C GLN A 51 9.25 8.70 -4.58
N PRO A 52 10.03 9.06 -5.63
CA PRO A 52 9.53 9.83 -6.78
C PRO A 52 8.73 8.99 -7.80
N TYR A 53 8.15 7.87 -7.38
CA TYR A 53 7.43 6.93 -8.25
C TYR A 53 6.02 6.60 -7.75
N PHE A 54 5.69 6.94 -6.50
CA PHE A 54 4.37 6.69 -5.93
C PHE A 54 3.62 8.01 -5.74
N GLY A 55 2.38 8.09 -6.22
CA GLY A 55 1.59 9.31 -6.20
C GLY A 55 1.03 9.62 -4.81
N ALA A 56 0.94 10.91 -4.47
CA ALA A 56 0.46 11.39 -3.16
C ALA A 56 -1.07 11.29 -2.95
N LEU A 57 -1.81 10.60 -3.82
CA LEU A 57 -3.28 10.54 -3.78
C LEU A 57 -3.83 10.06 -2.44
N GLU A 58 -3.16 9.10 -1.81
CA GLU A 58 -3.57 8.60 -0.50
C GLU A 58 -3.39 9.66 0.59
N ALA A 59 -2.29 10.42 0.55
CA ALA A 59 -2.06 11.54 1.46
C ALA A 59 -3.14 12.63 1.32
N TYR A 60 -3.63 12.91 0.11
CA TYR A 60 -4.76 13.82 -0.11
C TYR A 60 -6.07 13.32 0.50
N ARG A 61 -6.35 12.01 0.43
CA ARG A 61 -7.53 11.44 1.10
C ARG A 61 -7.43 11.61 2.61
N ILE A 62 -6.28 11.27 3.19
CA ILE A 62 -6.04 11.40 4.63
C ILE A 62 -6.12 12.88 5.05
N ALA A 63 -5.59 13.81 4.24
CA ALA A 63 -5.67 15.25 4.50
C ALA A 63 -7.13 15.73 4.55
N GLY A 64 -7.99 15.22 3.66
CA GLY A 64 -9.42 15.48 3.71
C GLY A 64 -10.08 14.98 4.99
N LEU A 65 -9.71 13.79 5.49
CA LEU A 65 -10.19 13.31 6.79
C LEU A 65 -9.67 14.17 7.95
N PHE A 66 -8.39 14.56 7.94
CA PHE A 66 -7.81 15.42 8.97
C PHE A 66 -8.45 16.82 9.00
N ALA A 67 -8.79 17.38 7.84
CA ALA A 67 -9.48 18.67 7.77
C ALA A 67 -10.90 18.62 8.36
N LEU A 68 -11.58 17.46 8.29
CA LEU A 68 -12.95 17.29 8.78
C LEU A 68 -13.03 16.86 10.26
N LEU A 69 -12.12 15.98 10.69
CA LEU A 69 -12.20 15.29 11.99
C LEU A 69 -11.05 15.67 12.95
N GLY A 70 -10.09 16.47 12.48
CA GLY A 70 -8.86 16.78 13.20
C GLY A 70 -7.79 15.68 13.05
N PHE A 71 -6.62 15.93 13.64
CA PHE A 71 -5.51 14.98 13.59
C PHE A 71 -5.75 13.80 14.54
N HIS A 72 -5.87 12.60 13.99
CA HIS A 72 -5.92 11.37 14.79
C HIS A 72 -5.18 10.22 14.08
N PRO A 73 -4.27 9.50 14.77
CA PRO A 73 -3.55 8.36 14.21
C PRO A 73 -4.41 7.31 13.48
N TRP A 74 -5.59 6.95 13.99
CA TRP A 74 -6.45 5.93 13.36
C TRP A 74 -6.99 6.35 11.99
N LEU A 75 -7.13 7.67 11.73
CA LEU A 75 -7.65 8.19 10.46
C LEU A 75 -6.70 7.92 9.28
N VAL A 76 -5.41 7.73 9.55
CA VAL A 76 -4.41 7.37 8.54
C VAL A 76 -4.66 5.96 7.98
N VAL A 77 -5.23 5.07 8.80
CA VAL A 77 -5.41 3.65 8.47
C VAL A 77 -6.74 3.38 7.75
N VAL A 78 -7.70 4.30 7.84
CA VAL A 78 -9.05 4.20 7.24
C VAL A 78 -9.01 4.01 5.72
N PRO A 79 -8.24 4.78 4.93
CA PRO A 79 -8.28 4.68 3.47
C PRO A 79 -7.66 3.37 2.94
N ALA A 80 -6.61 2.86 3.61
CA ALA A 80 -6.04 1.55 3.35
C ALA A 80 -7.01 0.41 3.69
N GLY A 81 -7.82 0.57 4.75
CA GLY A 81 -8.90 -0.34 5.12
C GLY A 81 -10.00 -0.43 4.05
N ALA A 82 -10.39 0.71 3.48
CA ALA A 82 -11.56 0.85 2.62
C ALA A 82 -11.33 0.41 1.16
N SER A 83 -10.08 0.33 0.69
CA SER A 83 -9.77 0.03 -0.72
C SER A 83 -9.88 -1.47 -1.08
N SER A 84 -9.69 -2.39 -0.12
CA SER A 84 -9.74 -3.84 -0.37
C SER A 84 -11.10 -4.43 -0.82
N PRO A 85 -12.27 -4.03 -0.28
CA PRO A 85 -13.54 -4.66 -0.68
C PRO A 85 -13.94 -4.39 -2.14
N ALA A 86 -13.36 -3.38 -2.79
CA ALA A 86 -13.69 -3.02 -4.16
C ALA A 86 -12.99 -3.88 -5.23
N LEU A 87 -11.82 -4.44 -4.91
CA LEU A 87 -11.00 -5.19 -5.89
C LEU A 87 -11.40 -6.68 -5.99
N ILE A 88 -11.86 -7.27 -4.89
CA ILE A 88 -12.21 -8.69 -4.80
C ILE A 88 -13.32 -9.09 -5.80
N PRO A 89 -14.37 -8.27 -6.06
CA PRO A 89 -15.40 -8.61 -7.03
C PRO A 89 -14.97 -8.53 -8.51
N SER A 90 -13.88 -7.82 -8.83
CA SER A 90 -13.46 -7.62 -10.23
C SER A 90 -12.53 -8.73 -10.74
N SER A 91 -11.80 -9.39 -9.85
CA SER A 91 -10.84 -10.44 -10.23
C SER A 91 -11.49 -11.68 -10.86
N GLY A 92 -12.78 -11.94 -10.60
CA GLY A 92 -13.51 -13.07 -11.18
C GLY A 92 -13.86 -12.91 -12.65
N ARG A 93 -13.70 -11.71 -13.23
CA ARG A 93 -14.06 -11.42 -14.64
C ARG A 93 -12.88 -11.45 -15.59
N LEU A 94 -11.68 -11.74 -15.11
CA LEU A 94 -10.51 -11.84 -15.97
C LEU A 94 -10.51 -13.19 -16.68
N PRO A 95 -10.61 -13.23 -18.03
CA PRO A 95 -10.42 -14.46 -18.76
C PRO A 95 -9.00 -14.98 -18.50
N ARG A 96 -8.92 -16.13 -17.81
CA ARG A 96 -7.65 -16.81 -17.56
C ARG A 96 -7.08 -17.28 -18.90
N LYS A 97 -6.14 -16.52 -19.46
CA LYS A 97 -5.32 -17.00 -20.56
C LYS A 97 -4.43 -18.12 -20.01
N SER A 98 -4.89 -19.36 -20.16
CA SER A 98 -4.12 -20.56 -19.85
C SER A 98 -2.84 -20.53 -20.68
N ARG A 99 -1.72 -20.18 -20.05
CA ARG A 99 -0.41 -20.17 -20.70
C ARG A 99 0.17 -21.58 -20.63
N HIS A 100 -0.48 -22.51 -21.32
CA HIS A 100 0.11 -23.81 -21.62
C HIS A 100 0.89 -23.67 -22.93
N GLY A 101 2.17 -23.29 -22.81
CA GLY A 101 3.03 -23.02 -23.95
C GLY A 101 4.50 -23.10 -23.57
N ARG A 102 5.02 -24.33 -23.68
CA ARG A 102 6.40 -24.67 -24.09
C ARG A 102 7.54 -24.06 -23.27
N ALA A 103 7.97 -24.79 -22.25
CA ALA A 103 9.26 -24.63 -21.59
C ALA A 103 10.37 -25.29 -22.43
N ASP A 104 10.75 -24.68 -23.56
CA ASP A 104 11.92 -25.11 -24.34
C ASP A 104 12.80 -23.89 -24.63
N SER A 105 13.56 -23.43 -23.63
CA SER A 105 14.83 -22.70 -23.76
C SER A 105 15.35 -22.34 -22.36
N PRO A 106 16.38 -23.00 -21.81
CA PRO A 106 17.08 -22.46 -20.66
C PRO A 106 17.76 -21.14 -21.05
N PRO A 107 17.72 -20.09 -20.20
CA PRO A 107 18.47 -18.86 -20.47
C PRO A 107 19.97 -19.15 -20.46
N PRO A 108 20.79 -18.45 -21.28
CA PRO A 108 22.23 -18.55 -21.18
C PRO A 108 22.69 -17.98 -19.83
N TYR A 109 22.86 -18.86 -18.84
CA TYR A 109 23.54 -18.54 -17.60
C TYR A 109 25.04 -18.42 -17.89
N GLN A 110 25.47 -17.21 -18.27
CA GLN A 110 26.88 -16.84 -18.26
C GLN A 110 27.32 -16.67 -16.81
N SER A 111 28.11 -17.62 -16.32
CA SER A 111 28.81 -17.60 -15.05
C SER A 111 29.92 -16.54 -15.07
N ARG A 112 29.56 -15.26 -14.88
CA ARG A 112 30.55 -14.22 -14.59
C ARG A 112 30.75 -14.14 -13.08
N SER A 113 31.82 -14.78 -12.62
CA SER A 113 32.32 -14.73 -11.26
C SER A 113 32.67 -13.28 -10.88
N LEU A 114 31.71 -12.59 -10.25
CA LEU A 114 31.97 -11.35 -9.54
C LEU A 114 32.71 -11.70 -8.24
N ARG A 115 34.04 -11.72 -8.33
CA ARG A 115 34.91 -11.73 -7.15
C ARG A 115 34.68 -10.45 -6.35
N PRO A 116 34.42 -10.52 -5.02
CA PRO A 116 34.29 -9.32 -4.21
C PRO A 116 35.62 -8.58 -4.14
N ARG A 117 35.62 -7.31 -4.54
CA ARG A 117 36.79 -6.43 -4.67
C ARG A 117 37.06 -5.61 -3.39
N TRP A 118 36.68 -6.14 -2.22
CA TRP A 118 36.68 -5.42 -0.93
C TRP A 118 37.85 -5.75 0.01
N LEU A 119 38.93 -6.35 -0.49
CA LEU A 119 40.13 -6.70 0.31
C LEU A 119 41.35 -5.85 -0.09
N GLY A 120 41.21 -4.51 -0.10
CA GLY A 120 42.27 -3.62 -0.56
C GLY A 120 42.36 -2.24 0.13
N CYS A 121 41.78 -2.08 1.31
CA CYS A 121 42.03 -0.91 2.17
C CYS A 121 42.31 -1.36 3.60
N LEU A 122 43.53 -1.85 3.83
CA LEU A 122 44.25 -1.83 5.10
C LEU A 122 45.74 -1.73 4.77
#